data_AF-A0A2S4PLV0-F1
#
_entry.id   AF-A0A2S4PLV0-F1
#
_cell.length_a   1.000
_cell.length_b   1.000
_cell.length_c   1.000
_cell.angle_alpha   90.00
_cell.angle_beta   90.00
_cell.angle_gamma   90.00
#
_symmetry.space_group_name_H-M   'P 1'
#
loop_
_entity.id
_entity.type
_entity.pdbx_description
1 polymer ?
#
loop_
_entity_poly.entity_id
_entity_poly.type
_entity_poly.pdbx_seq_one_letter_code
_entity_poly.pdbx_strand_id
1 'polypeptide(L)'
;MSVDLARSNKIGNKLFHIPYRGPLYWPGINFSIYPISRDENQHHAGKNWGLTVNLVPENTYFIVMSPTGEMIDVVAELMGGDFIKCAKTTKIPPDINSDKDLRFGYLCGLEFFDSYHISRTAKLAKARRSHQGRLVYPQKYVDDSFQGFMYPLFPNGRFYGLGSGLQYAYSIHPLPLTVRTKKGIITPCEASTRGIEFTAPETDNFICGLNNEEFKNELLLELVKAACKVLGSVNRSYPAIYNGPEFDVHGPYVTWPIRYGDSITGRKNSVLTPSFYPYKAPTKFRVVMNNECMLAGVIAHLGKKTFYKCRRSKDYSIPGEESDMPITETTNKDRRK
;
A
#
# COMPACT_ATOMS: atom_id res chain seq x y z
N MET A 1 -6.49 22.80 -9.46
CA MET A 1 -5.77 23.95 -10.05
C MET A 1 -6.73 24.80 -10.87
N SER A 2 -6.79 26.12 -10.65
CA SER A 2 -7.90 26.96 -11.13
C SER A 2 -7.73 27.41 -12.59
N VAL A 3 -8.84 27.38 -13.35
CA VAL A 3 -9.05 28.02 -14.67
C VAL A 3 -8.49 29.45 -14.74
N ASP A 4 -8.45 30.13 -13.59
CA ASP A 4 -7.90 31.48 -13.46
C ASP A 4 -6.41 31.58 -13.83
N LEU A 5 -5.63 30.52 -13.58
CA LEU A 5 -4.20 30.50 -13.92
C LEU A 5 -4.01 30.49 -15.43
N ALA A 6 -4.77 29.66 -16.15
CA ALA A 6 -4.75 29.57 -17.61
C ALA A 6 -5.27 30.85 -18.29
N ARG A 7 -6.19 31.59 -17.63
CA ARG A 7 -6.69 32.89 -18.11
C ARG A 7 -5.77 34.05 -17.78
N SER A 8 -4.89 33.91 -16.79
CA SER A 8 -4.05 34.99 -16.31
C SER A 8 -2.89 35.30 -17.27
N ASN A 9 -3.16 36.09 -18.30
CA ASN A 9 -2.17 36.67 -19.23
C ASN A 9 -1.18 37.66 -18.56
N LYS A 10 -1.09 37.71 -17.23
CA LYS A 10 -0.48 38.82 -16.47
C LYS A 10 1.04 38.77 -16.34
N ILE A 11 1.71 37.76 -16.88
CA ILE A 11 3.19 37.69 -16.87
C ILE A 11 3.61 37.24 -18.26
N GLY A 12 4.58 37.93 -18.87
CA GLY A 12 5.02 37.80 -20.28
C GLY A 12 5.51 36.41 -20.77
N ASN A 13 5.03 35.32 -20.19
CA ASN A 13 5.21 33.95 -20.64
C ASN A 13 4.14 33.59 -21.69
N LYS A 14 4.34 34.03 -22.93
CA LYS A 14 3.63 33.49 -24.13
C LYS A 14 3.85 31.98 -24.35
N LEU A 15 4.63 31.33 -23.50
CA LEU A 15 5.16 29.97 -23.64
C LEU A 15 4.15 28.84 -23.43
N PHE A 16 2.90 29.14 -23.02
CA PHE A 16 1.97 28.09 -22.60
C PHE A 16 0.67 27.98 -23.43
N HIS A 17 0.49 28.82 -24.45
CA HIS A 17 -0.59 28.64 -25.43
C HIS A 17 -0.04 27.97 -26.68
N ILE A 18 -0.08 26.63 -26.68
CA ILE A 18 0.33 25.84 -27.83
C ILE A 18 -0.86 25.81 -28.80
N PRO A 19 -0.72 26.22 -30.07
CA PRO A 19 -1.80 26.08 -31.04
C PRO A 19 -2.23 24.62 -31.15
N TYR A 20 -3.52 24.33 -31.04
CA TYR A 20 -4.02 22.97 -31.20
C TYR A 20 -3.82 22.51 -32.64
N ARG A 21 -3.23 21.33 -32.83
CA ARG A 21 -3.06 20.68 -34.13
C ARG A 21 -3.57 19.25 -34.03
N GLY A 22 -4.80 19.03 -34.45
CA GLY A 22 -5.39 17.69 -34.46
C GLY A 22 -6.77 17.68 -35.11
N PRO A 23 -7.35 16.49 -35.31
CA PRO A 23 -8.60 16.33 -36.04
C PRO A 23 -9.86 16.59 -35.21
N LEU A 24 -9.76 16.77 -33.88
CA LEU A 24 -10.93 16.90 -33.00
C LEU A 24 -11.68 18.23 -33.19
N TYR A 25 -11.00 19.26 -33.67
CA TYR A 25 -11.56 20.60 -33.85
C TYR A 25 -11.27 21.11 -35.25
N TRP A 26 -12.18 21.93 -35.78
CA TRP A 26 -12.03 22.50 -37.12
C TRP A 26 -10.80 23.44 -37.19
N PRO A 27 -9.88 23.25 -38.15
CA PRO A 27 -8.64 24.02 -38.24
C PRO A 27 -8.85 25.50 -38.57
N GLY A 28 -10.04 25.89 -39.04
CA GLY A 28 -10.38 27.30 -39.27
C GLY A 28 -10.58 28.11 -37.99
N ILE A 29 -10.55 27.47 -36.81
CA ILE A 29 -10.70 28.12 -35.51
C ILE A 29 -9.38 27.98 -34.76
N ASN A 30 -8.80 29.10 -34.34
CA ASN A 30 -7.49 29.16 -33.67
C ASN A 30 -7.55 28.69 -32.21
N PHE A 31 -7.92 27.43 -31.98
CA PHE A 31 -7.89 26.81 -30.66
C PHE A 31 -6.45 26.70 -30.14
N SER A 32 -6.30 26.84 -28.82
CA SER A 32 -5.03 26.58 -28.13
C SER A 32 -5.21 25.49 -27.08
N ILE A 33 -4.15 24.75 -26.79
CA ILE A 33 -4.09 23.80 -25.70
C ILE A 33 -3.13 24.27 -24.61
N TYR A 34 -3.47 23.96 -23.36
CA TYR A 34 -2.68 24.25 -22.18
C TYR A 34 -2.48 22.96 -21.38
N PRO A 35 -1.24 22.52 -21.11
CA PRO A 35 -0.99 21.28 -20.37
C PRO A 35 -1.50 21.41 -18.95
N ILE A 36 -2.09 20.33 -18.42
CA ILE A 36 -2.47 20.24 -17.01
C ILE A 36 -1.63 19.18 -16.31
N SER A 37 -0.98 19.57 -15.22
CA SER A 37 -0.32 18.64 -14.30
C SER A 37 -1.33 18.17 -13.26
N ARG A 38 -1.22 16.90 -12.88
CA ARG A 38 -1.96 16.34 -11.74
C ARG A 38 -1.47 16.91 -10.41
N ASP A 39 -0.18 17.24 -10.33
CA ASP A 39 0.44 17.82 -9.14
C ASP A 39 0.27 19.34 -9.12
N GLU A 40 -0.19 19.87 -7.98
CA GLU A 40 -0.45 21.31 -7.75
C GLU A 40 0.76 22.22 -7.95
N ASN A 41 1.98 21.66 -7.95
CA ASN A 41 3.24 22.42 -7.90
C ASN A 41 4.09 22.37 -9.18
N GLN A 42 3.65 21.69 -10.25
CA GLN A 42 4.53 21.45 -11.41
C GLN A 42 4.42 22.51 -12.54
N HIS A 43 3.56 23.53 -12.43
CA HIS A 43 3.51 24.60 -13.45
C HIS A 43 4.54 25.72 -13.24
N HIS A 44 5.48 25.55 -12.31
CA HIS A 44 6.63 26.44 -12.28
C HIS A 44 7.51 26.16 -13.50
N ALA A 45 7.43 27.05 -14.50
CA ALA A 45 8.41 27.17 -15.56
C ALA A 45 9.81 27.19 -14.93
N GLY A 46 10.47 26.03 -14.92
CA GLY A 46 11.75 25.86 -14.25
C GLY A 46 12.77 26.82 -14.86
N LYS A 47 13.22 27.78 -14.05
CA LYS A 47 14.26 28.76 -14.38
C LYS A 47 15.68 28.16 -14.48
N ASN A 48 15.81 26.83 -14.58
CA ASN A 48 17.10 26.14 -14.60
C ASN A 48 17.25 25.31 -15.89
N TRP A 49 17.44 26.01 -17.00
CA TRP A 49 17.76 25.43 -18.31
C TRP A 49 19.27 25.18 -18.38
N GLY A 50 19.76 24.19 -17.61
CA GLY A 50 21.20 23.96 -17.48
C GLY A 50 21.66 22.51 -17.37
N LEU A 51 20.76 21.53 -17.24
CA LEU A 51 21.18 20.12 -17.24
C LEU A 51 20.16 19.25 -17.96
N THR A 52 20.57 18.83 -19.16
CA THR A 52 19.87 18.01 -20.14
C THR A 52 19.58 16.62 -19.59
N VAL A 53 18.42 16.45 -18.97
CA VAL A 53 17.68 15.20 -19.00
C VAL A 53 16.30 15.57 -19.49
N ASN A 54 15.91 15.06 -20.66
CA ASN A 54 14.59 15.23 -21.27
C ASN A 54 13.54 14.47 -20.43
N LEU A 55 13.32 14.91 -19.20
CA LEU A 55 12.12 14.59 -18.44
C LEU A 55 11.12 15.69 -18.78
N VAL A 56 10.66 15.71 -20.02
CA VAL A 56 9.37 16.35 -20.30
C VAL A 56 8.39 15.52 -19.46
N PRO A 57 7.75 16.08 -18.43
CA PRO A 57 6.68 15.36 -17.78
C PRO A 57 5.69 15.01 -18.89
N GLU A 58 5.39 13.72 -19.04
CA GLU A 58 4.35 13.24 -19.95
C GLU A 58 3.01 13.80 -19.47
N ASN A 59 2.78 15.07 -19.77
CA ASN A 59 1.51 15.74 -19.56
C ASN A 59 0.57 15.11 -20.56
N THR A 60 -0.08 14.05 -20.13
CA THR A 60 -1.03 13.29 -20.95
C THR A 60 -2.33 14.03 -21.15
N TYR A 61 -2.57 15.14 -20.45
CA TYR A 61 -3.83 15.89 -20.50
C TYR A 61 -3.61 17.38 -20.74
N PHE A 62 -4.50 17.96 -21.54
CA PHE A 62 -4.50 19.36 -21.93
C PHE A 62 -5.91 19.95 -21.87
N ILE A 63 -6.01 21.22 -21.48
CA ILE A 63 -7.23 22.01 -21.61
C ILE A 63 -7.25 22.64 -23.00
N VAL A 64 -8.36 22.47 -23.73
CA VAL A 64 -8.61 23.15 -25.01
C VAL A 64 -9.31 24.48 -24.73
N MET A 65 -8.75 25.56 -25.25
CA MET A 65 -9.26 26.92 -25.11
C MET A 65 -9.61 27.53 -26.47
N SER A 66 -10.73 28.24 -26.51
CA SER A 66 -11.15 29.05 -27.65
C SER A 66 -10.22 30.26 -27.85
N PRO A 67 -10.31 30.94 -29.02
CA PRO A 67 -9.64 32.23 -29.22
C PRO A 67 -10.04 33.31 -28.20
N THR A 68 -11.21 33.19 -27.58
CA THR A 68 -11.70 34.10 -26.52
C THR A 68 -11.19 33.74 -25.12
N GLY A 69 -10.45 32.64 -24.97
CA GLY A 69 -9.95 32.15 -23.68
C GLY A 69 -11.00 31.36 -22.87
N GLU A 70 -12.05 30.88 -23.52
CA GLU A 70 -13.04 30.00 -22.93
C GLU A 70 -12.57 28.56 -22.98
N MET A 71 -12.72 27.83 -21.87
CA MET A 71 -12.43 26.40 -21.82
C MET A 71 -13.52 25.64 -22.57
N ILE A 72 -13.15 24.97 -23.64
CA ILE A 72 -14.08 24.20 -24.48
C ILE A 72 -14.15 22.76 -23.97
N ASP A 73 -13.00 22.13 -23.74
CA ASP A 73 -12.89 20.71 -23.41
C ASP A 73 -11.55 20.39 -22.73
N VAL A 74 -11.40 19.12 -22.33
CA VAL A 74 -10.11 18.50 -21.98
C VAL A 74 -9.80 17.42 -23.01
N VAL A 75 -8.56 17.36 -23.47
CA VAL A 75 -8.06 16.31 -24.38
C VAL A 75 -6.88 15.60 -23.74
N ALA A 76 -6.69 14.33 -24.10
CA ALA A 76 -5.50 13.58 -23.76
C ALA A 76 -4.64 13.30 -25.00
N GLU A 77 -3.32 13.45 -24.88
CA GLU A 77 -2.36 13.14 -25.95
C GLU A 77 -1.98 11.65 -25.89
N LEU A 78 -2.07 10.98 -27.02
CA LEU A 78 -1.72 9.58 -27.22
C LEU A 78 -0.24 9.45 -27.62
N MET A 79 0.34 8.25 -27.51
CA MET A 79 1.75 7.99 -27.85
C MET A 79 2.13 8.32 -29.32
N GLY A 80 1.16 8.58 -30.21
CA GLY A 80 1.37 9.02 -31.59
C GLY A 80 1.28 10.53 -31.83
N GLY A 81 1.07 11.34 -30.80
CA GLY A 81 0.79 12.78 -30.92
C GLY A 81 -0.67 13.11 -31.32
N ASP A 82 -1.51 12.09 -31.47
CA ASP A 82 -2.96 12.25 -31.64
C ASP A 82 -3.62 12.62 -30.31
N PHE A 83 -4.81 13.22 -30.40
CA PHE A 83 -5.59 13.62 -29.22
C PHE A 83 -6.91 12.87 -29.15
N ILE A 84 -7.32 12.50 -27.94
CA ILE A 84 -8.67 12.00 -27.63
C ILE A 84 -9.40 13.00 -26.72
N LYS A 85 -10.66 13.28 -27.02
CA LYS A 85 -11.51 14.16 -26.20
C LYS A 85 -11.97 13.43 -24.94
N CYS A 86 -11.74 14.03 -23.78
CA CYS A 86 -12.23 13.50 -22.51
C CYS A 86 -13.74 13.78 -22.36
N ALA A 87 -14.50 12.80 -21.85
CA ALA A 87 -15.90 12.99 -21.56
C ALA A 87 -16.09 13.87 -20.32
N LYS A 88 -16.90 14.93 -20.43
CA LYS A 88 -17.28 15.77 -19.30
C LYS A 88 -18.26 15.00 -18.41
N THR A 89 -17.84 14.65 -17.20
CA THR A 89 -18.76 14.11 -16.20
C THR A 89 -19.54 15.25 -15.56
N THR A 90 -20.87 15.22 -15.63
CA THR A 90 -21.74 16.17 -14.89
C THR A 90 -21.81 15.84 -13.41
N LYS A 91 -21.41 14.61 -13.05
CA LYS A 91 -21.18 14.22 -11.66
C LYS A 91 -19.90 14.91 -11.19
N ILE A 92 -20.06 15.76 -10.18
CA ILE A 92 -18.94 16.27 -9.39
C ILE A 92 -18.18 15.02 -8.93
N PRO A 93 -16.91 14.82 -9.34
CA PRO A 93 -16.12 13.75 -8.76
C PRO A 93 -16.18 13.95 -7.24
N PRO A 94 -16.43 12.90 -6.44
CA PRO A 94 -16.37 13.03 -4.99
C PRO A 94 -15.08 13.79 -4.65
N ASP A 95 -15.21 14.81 -3.80
CA ASP A 95 -14.17 15.82 -3.54
C ASP A 95 -12.79 15.16 -3.57
N ILE A 96 -11.98 15.47 -4.59
CA ILE A 96 -10.64 14.90 -4.74
C ILE A 96 -9.74 15.38 -3.59
N ASN A 97 -10.13 16.42 -2.83
CA ASN A 97 -9.46 16.75 -1.57
C ASN A 97 -9.79 15.77 -0.42
N SER A 98 -10.69 14.81 -0.65
CA SER A 98 -10.85 13.59 0.15
C SER A 98 -9.87 12.47 -0.25
N ASP A 99 -9.02 12.66 -1.28
CA ASP A 99 -7.84 11.79 -1.55
C ASP A 99 -6.83 11.75 -0.38
N LYS A 100 -7.11 12.47 0.72
CA LYS A 100 -6.54 12.18 2.05
C LYS A 100 -6.63 10.69 2.40
N ASP A 101 -7.57 9.99 1.79
CA ASP A 101 -7.83 8.59 1.98
C ASP A 101 -7.16 7.70 0.92
N LEU A 102 -6.22 8.17 0.10
CA LEU A 102 -5.41 7.28 -0.75
C LEU A 102 -3.97 7.19 -0.24
N ARG A 103 -3.54 5.99 0.16
CA ARG A 103 -2.13 5.69 0.43
C ARG A 103 -1.47 5.23 -0.85
N PHE A 104 -0.60 6.09 -1.37
CA PHE A 104 0.34 5.73 -2.42
C PHE A 104 1.50 4.96 -1.81
N GLY A 105 1.87 3.84 -2.42
CA GLY A 105 2.98 3.01 -1.95
C GLY A 105 3.44 2.00 -2.98
N TYR A 106 4.16 0.99 -2.50
CA TYR A 106 4.74 -0.06 -3.33
C TYR A 106 4.40 -1.43 -2.75
N LEU A 107 3.92 -2.33 -3.60
CA LEU A 107 3.67 -3.73 -3.28
C LEU A 107 4.88 -4.57 -3.63
N CYS A 108 5.44 -5.20 -2.62
CA CYS A 108 6.55 -6.12 -2.75
C CYS A 108 6.08 -7.50 -2.30
N GLY A 109 5.51 -8.28 -3.23
CA GLY A 109 4.78 -9.49 -2.88
C GLY A 109 3.52 -9.16 -2.08
N LEU A 110 3.46 -9.58 -0.82
CA LEU A 110 2.32 -9.32 0.08
C LEU A 110 2.56 -8.14 1.03
N GLU A 111 3.74 -7.52 0.96
CA GLU A 111 4.12 -6.41 1.83
C GLU A 111 3.87 -5.10 1.10
N PHE A 112 3.11 -4.19 1.72
CA PHE A 112 2.88 -2.85 1.20
C PHE A 112 3.74 -1.85 1.96
N PHE A 113 4.45 -1.01 1.22
CA PHE A 113 5.30 0.04 1.74
C PHE A 113 4.72 1.39 1.35
N ASP A 114 4.23 2.10 2.35
CA ASP A 114 3.72 3.46 2.18
C ASP A 114 4.82 4.40 1.66
N SER A 115 4.49 5.21 0.65
CA SER A 115 5.43 6.14 0.00
C SER A 115 6.01 7.17 0.98
N TYR A 116 5.23 7.61 1.97
CA TYR A 116 5.71 8.49 3.04
C TYR A 116 6.71 7.76 3.93
N HIS A 117 6.46 6.48 4.27
CA HIS A 117 7.43 5.68 5.02
C HIS A 117 8.74 5.47 4.24
N ILE A 118 8.67 5.16 2.95
CA ILE A 118 9.83 5.04 2.07
C ILE A 118 10.62 6.35 2.03
N SER A 119 9.94 7.48 1.80
CA SER A 119 10.55 8.81 1.73
C SER A 119 11.24 9.21 3.03
N ARG A 120 10.62 8.97 4.18
CA ARG A 120 11.26 9.21 5.48
C ARG A 120 12.47 8.31 5.70
N THR A 121 12.38 7.05 5.28
CA THR A 121 13.51 6.12 5.42
C THR A 121 14.66 6.50 4.49
N ALA A 122 14.36 7.00 3.28
CA ALA A 122 15.33 7.58 2.35
C ALA A 122 16.14 8.70 3.00
N LYS A 123 15.43 9.66 3.61
CA LYS A 123 16.04 10.80 4.32
C LYS A 123 16.90 10.34 5.49
N LEU A 124 16.41 9.36 6.26
CA LEU A 124 17.17 8.77 7.38
C LEU A 124 18.44 8.06 6.90
N ALA A 125 18.35 7.27 5.83
CA ALA A 125 19.48 6.58 5.22
C ALA A 125 20.54 7.60 4.75
N LYS A 126 20.11 8.67 4.07
CA LYS A 126 20.98 9.76 3.63
C LYS A 126 21.68 10.46 4.79
N ALA A 127 20.95 10.76 5.87
CA ALA A 127 21.52 11.39 7.07
C ALA A 127 22.56 10.48 7.76
N ARG A 128 22.29 9.18 7.85
CA ARG A 128 23.21 8.21 8.47
C ARG A 128 24.48 7.96 7.65
N ARG A 129 24.44 8.16 6.34
CA ARG A 129 25.61 8.01 5.46
C ARG A 129 26.80 8.85 5.92
N SER A 130 26.55 10.05 6.44
CA SER A 130 27.61 10.97 6.91
C SER A 130 28.30 10.51 8.20
N HIS A 131 27.74 9.51 8.92
CA HIS A 131 28.24 9.02 10.21
C HIS A 131 28.76 7.57 10.15
N GLN A 132 29.30 7.16 8.99
CA GLN A 132 29.57 5.77 8.61
C GLN A 132 30.64 4.99 9.41
N GLY A 133 31.13 5.50 10.55
CA GLY A 133 32.23 4.86 11.29
C GLY A 133 31.92 3.46 11.84
N ARG A 134 30.64 3.12 12.11
CA ARG A 134 30.24 1.81 12.68
C ARG A 134 28.88 1.28 12.20
N LEU A 135 28.19 1.97 11.31
CA LEU A 135 26.83 1.61 10.92
C LEU A 135 26.84 0.59 9.78
N VAL A 136 26.07 -0.50 9.93
CA VAL A 136 25.84 -1.51 8.87
C VAL A 136 25.06 -0.94 7.69
N TYR A 137 24.21 0.07 7.95
CA TYR A 137 23.35 0.69 6.95
C TYR A 137 23.44 2.23 6.97
N PRO A 138 23.30 2.90 5.82
CA PRO A 138 23.05 2.33 4.48
C PRO A 138 24.26 1.54 3.93
N GLN A 139 23.98 0.42 3.26
CA GLN A 139 24.99 -0.41 2.59
C GLN A 139 25.08 -0.01 1.12
N LYS A 140 26.28 0.13 0.57
CA LYS A 140 26.46 0.37 -0.87
C LYS A 140 26.04 -0.88 -1.64
N TYR A 141 25.25 -0.70 -2.69
CA TYR A 141 24.84 -1.76 -3.61
C TYR A 141 25.30 -1.41 -5.02
N VAL A 142 25.87 -2.39 -5.70
CA VAL A 142 26.38 -2.27 -7.07
C VAL A 142 26.05 -3.58 -7.77
N ASP A 143 25.30 -3.49 -8.86
CA ASP A 143 25.13 -4.53 -9.86
C ASP A 143 25.39 -3.95 -11.27
N ASP A 144 25.30 -4.79 -12.30
CA ASP A 144 25.59 -4.40 -13.68
C ASP A 144 24.62 -3.34 -14.23
N SER A 145 23.42 -3.24 -13.66
CA SER A 145 22.34 -2.34 -14.08
C SER A 145 22.17 -1.10 -13.19
N PHE A 146 22.71 -1.14 -11.98
CA PHE A 146 22.35 -0.22 -10.92
C PHE A 146 23.42 -0.08 -9.83
N GLN A 147 23.73 1.18 -9.50
CA GLN A 147 24.54 1.54 -8.34
C GLN A 147 23.74 2.44 -7.40
N GLY A 148 23.63 2.03 -6.13
CA GLY A 148 22.86 2.77 -5.13
C GLY A 148 23.20 2.40 -3.69
N PHE A 149 22.27 2.75 -2.79
CA PHE A 149 22.34 2.40 -1.39
C PHE A 149 21.13 1.59 -0.99
N MET A 150 21.39 0.53 -0.24
CA MET A 150 20.36 -0.29 0.37
C MET A 150 20.15 0.11 1.82
N TYR A 151 18.88 0.13 2.22
CA TYR A 151 18.48 0.37 3.59
C TYR A 151 17.30 -0.54 3.97
N PRO A 152 17.21 -1.03 5.22
CA PRO A 152 16.12 -1.90 5.60
C PRO A 152 14.80 -1.14 5.74
N LEU A 153 13.72 -1.66 5.14
CA LEU A 153 12.35 -1.20 5.35
C LEU A 153 11.55 -2.28 6.08
N PHE A 154 10.61 -1.83 6.88
CA PHE A 154 9.64 -2.70 7.54
C PHE A 154 8.23 -2.32 7.09
N PRO A 155 7.37 -3.28 6.72
CA PRO A 155 6.03 -2.98 6.22
C PRO A 155 5.14 -2.29 7.26
N ASN A 156 5.47 -2.41 8.55
CA ASN A 156 4.77 -1.76 9.65
C ASN A 156 5.20 -0.29 9.89
N GLY A 157 5.97 0.31 8.98
CA GLY A 157 6.40 1.70 9.10
C GLY A 157 7.49 1.95 10.14
N ARG A 158 8.03 0.91 10.80
CA ARG A 158 9.11 1.07 11.78
C ARG A 158 10.45 1.33 11.09
N PHE A 159 11.27 2.19 11.68
CA PHE A 159 12.62 2.42 11.21
C PHE A 159 13.58 1.34 11.71
N TYR A 160 14.60 1.05 10.91
CA TYR A 160 15.70 0.18 11.33
C TYR A 160 16.46 0.77 12.53
N GLY A 161 16.36 0.07 13.67
CA GLY A 161 17.13 0.30 14.89
C GLY A 161 18.40 -0.54 14.96
N LEU A 162 19.22 -0.32 15.99
CA LEU A 162 20.52 -0.99 16.24
C LEU A 162 20.39 -2.49 16.64
N GLY A 163 19.30 -3.17 16.29
CA GLY A 163 19.01 -4.55 16.68
C GLY A 163 19.14 -5.57 15.54
N SER A 164 19.53 -6.79 15.87
CA SER A 164 19.79 -7.93 14.98
C SER A 164 18.50 -8.59 14.43
N GLY A 165 17.68 -7.84 13.69
CA GLY A 165 16.53 -8.38 12.96
C GLY A 165 16.89 -8.85 11.55
N LEU A 166 16.26 -9.94 11.07
CA LEU A 166 16.33 -10.40 9.68
C LEU A 166 15.86 -9.29 8.73
N GLN A 167 16.55 -9.18 7.61
CA GLN A 167 16.65 -7.94 6.84
C GLN A 167 15.98 -8.15 5.48
N TYR A 168 15.06 -7.28 5.13
CA TYR A 168 14.79 -6.98 3.73
C TYR A 168 15.52 -5.68 3.44
N ALA A 169 16.44 -5.71 2.48
CA ALA A 169 17.22 -4.56 2.10
C ALA A 169 16.58 -3.97 0.84
N TYR A 170 16.29 -2.67 0.86
CA TYR A 170 15.61 -1.95 -0.23
C TYR A 170 16.53 -0.90 -0.81
N SER A 171 16.54 -0.78 -2.13
CA SER A 171 17.25 0.32 -2.79
C SER A 171 16.49 1.63 -2.61
N ILE A 172 17.19 2.67 -2.16
CA ILE A 172 16.62 4.01 -2.03
C ILE A 172 17.45 5.00 -2.86
N HIS A 173 17.23 4.99 -4.18
CA HIS A 173 17.44 6.07 -5.18
C HIS A 173 17.96 5.54 -6.52
N PRO A 174 17.55 6.06 -7.70
CA PRO A 174 16.31 6.77 -8.06
C PRO A 174 15.34 5.85 -8.84
N LEU A 175 15.51 4.53 -8.72
CA LEU A 175 14.76 3.52 -9.47
C LEU A 175 13.51 3.05 -8.69
N PRO A 176 12.56 2.35 -9.35
CA PRO A 176 11.41 1.74 -8.67
C PRO A 176 11.89 0.97 -7.45
N LEU A 177 11.13 1.03 -6.36
CA LEU A 177 11.47 0.33 -5.12
C LEU A 177 11.76 -1.13 -5.45
N THR A 178 12.92 -1.63 -5.09
CA THR A 178 13.28 -3.04 -5.27
C THR A 178 13.53 -3.69 -3.92
N VAL A 179 13.17 -4.97 -3.79
CA VAL A 179 13.42 -5.78 -2.58
C VAL A 179 14.44 -6.84 -2.88
N ARG A 180 15.44 -6.95 -2.02
CA ARG A 180 16.31 -8.12 -2.00
C ARG A 180 15.69 -9.23 -1.15
N THR A 181 15.35 -10.32 -1.80
CA THR A 181 14.88 -11.54 -1.14
C THR A 181 16.00 -12.22 -0.35
N LYS A 182 15.65 -13.17 0.54
CA LYS A 182 16.64 -13.97 1.28
C LYS A 182 17.60 -14.75 0.38
N LYS A 183 17.19 -15.06 -0.86
CA LYS A 183 18.04 -15.73 -1.87
C LYS A 183 19.01 -14.76 -2.55
N GLY A 184 19.00 -13.48 -2.16
CA GLY A 184 19.82 -12.44 -2.77
C GLY A 184 19.27 -11.88 -4.07
N ILE A 185 18.19 -12.45 -4.62
CA ILE A 185 17.52 -11.97 -5.83
C ILE A 185 16.82 -10.65 -5.53
N ILE A 186 17.05 -9.66 -6.39
CA ILE A 186 16.37 -8.36 -6.34
C ILE A 186 15.14 -8.41 -7.23
N THR A 187 13.99 -8.06 -6.68
CA THR A 187 12.71 -8.04 -7.40
C THR A 187 12.12 -6.63 -7.31
N PRO A 188 11.67 -6.03 -8.44
CA PRO A 188 10.98 -4.74 -8.40
C PRO A 188 9.65 -4.88 -7.66
N CYS A 189 9.29 -3.83 -6.92
CA CYS A 189 7.97 -3.66 -6.34
C CYS A 189 7.07 -2.90 -7.30
N GLU A 190 5.80 -3.24 -7.31
CA GLU A 190 4.79 -2.60 -8.13
C GLU A 190 4.25 -1.37 -7.42
N ALA A 191 4.19 -0.22 -8.09
CA ALA A 191 3.52 0.95 -7.55
C ALA A 191 2.03 0.62 -7.36
N SER A 192 1.49 0.96 -6.20
CA SER A 192 0.10 0.64 -5.86
C SER A 192 -0.52 1.78 -5.07
N THR A 193 -1.76 2.09 -5.42
CA THR A 193 -2.65 2.96 -4.65
C THR A 193 -3.58 2.09 -3.84
N ARG A 194 -3.57 2.26 -2.52
CA ARG A 194 -4.57 1.66 -1.65
C ARG A 194 -5.49 2.75 -1.15
N GLY A 195 -6.79 2.55 -1.34
CA GLY A 195 -7.76 3.29 -0.58
C GLY A 195 -7.54 3.00 0.91
N ILE A 196 -7.28 4.04 1.68
CA ILE A 196 -7.83 4.20 3.03
C ILE A 196 -9.34 4.38 2.87
N GLU A 197 -10.01 3.43 2.22
CA GLU A 197 -11.42 3.25 2.55
C GLU A 197 -11.39 2.92 4.03
N PHE A 198 -11.78 3.89 4.84
CA PHE A 198 -12.05 3.71 6.25
C PHE A 198 -13.27 2.79 6.32
N THR A 199 -13.11 1.53 5.95
CA THR A 199 -14.07 0.53 6.35
C THR A 199 -14.06 0.57 7.86
N ALA A 200 -15.23 0.81 8.43
CA ALA A 200 -15.38 0.80 9.87
C ALA A 200 -14.78 -0.52 10.38
N PRO A 201 -13.96 -0.47 11.46
CA PRO A 201 -13.44 -1.69 12.05
C PRO A 201 -14.59 -2.65 12.33
N GLU A 202 -14.35 -3.94 12.12
CA GLU A 202 -15.36 -4.94 12.43
C GLU A 202 -15.79 -4.83 13.90
N THR A 203 -17.10 -4.72 14.13
CA THR A 203 -17.67 -4.54 15.48
C THR A 203 -18.52 -5.70 15.95
N ASP A 204 -18.89 -6.62 15.05
CA ASP A 204 -19.75 -7.75 15.39
C ASP A 204 -19.01 -8.90 16.08
N ASN A 205 -19.75 -9.71 16.84
CA ASN A 205 -19.25 -11.01 17.31
C ASN A 205 -19.31 -12.02 16.17
N PHE A 206 -18.61 -13.14 16.32
CA PHE A 206 -18.54 -14.18 15.29
C PHE A 206 -19.02 -15.53 15.81
N ILE A 207 -19.81 -16.23 15.01
CA ILE A 207 -20.28 -17.59 15.29
C ILE A 207 -19.59 -18.54 14.32
N CYS A 208 -18.88 -19.53 14.87
CA CYS A 208 -18.12 -20.50 14.08
C CYS A 208 -18.57 -21.94 14.29
N GLY A 209 -18.72 -22.65 13.16
CA GLY A 209 -18.87 -24.11 13.13
C GLY A 209 -20.25 -24.63 13.52
N LEU A 210 -20.42 -25.94 13.39
CA LEU A 210 -21.69 -26.62 13.63
C LEU A 210 -22.18 -26.48 15.08
N ASN A 211 -21.25 -26.25 16.01
CA ASN A 211 -21.56 -26.07 17.43
C ASN A 211 -21.95 -24.62 17.79
N ASN A 212 -22.01 -23.72 16.80
CA ASN A 212 -22.32 -22.29 17.00
C ASN A 212 -21.48 -21.64 18.10
N GLU A 213 -20.17 -21.88 18.07
CA GLU A 213 -19.24 -21.34 19.07
C GLU A 213 -19.07 -19.84 18.82
N GLU A 214 -19.53 -19.00 19.76
CA GLU A 214 -19.51 -17.54 19.63
C GLU A 214 -18.21 -16.93 20.19
N PHE A 215 -17.64 -16.00 19.45
CA PHE A 215 -16.47 -15.20 19.80
C PHE A 215 -16.88 -13.74 19.94
N LYS A 216 -16.81 -13.23 21.17
CA LYS A 216 -17.08 -11.81 21.45
C LYS A 216 -16.03 -10.91 20.81
N ASN A 217 -16.47 -9.81 20.21
CA ASN A 217 -15.60 -8.85 19.54
C ASN A 217 -14.50 -8.29 20.47
N GLU A 218 -14.84 -8.03 21.73
CA GLU A 218 -13.89 -7.56 22.75
C GLU A 218 -12.65 -8.46 22.85
N LEU A 219 -12.85 -9.78 22.93
CA LEU A 219 -11.77 -10.77 22.97
C LEU A 219 -10.96 -10.77 21.67
N LEU A 220 -11.63 -10.67 20.53
CA LEU A 220 -10.98 -10.65 19.22
C LEU A 220 -10.07 -9.42 19.08
N LEU A 221 -10.53 -8.24 19.52
CA LEU A 221 -9.74 -7.02 19.50
C LEU A 221 -8.51 -7.10 20.43
N GLU A 222 -8.61 -7.76 21.58
CA GLU A 222 -7.45 -8.03 22.43
C GLU A 222 -6.42 -8.94 21.75
N LEU A 223 -6.90 -9.98 21.06
CA LEU A 223 -6.04 -10.87 20.28
C LEU A 223 -5.37 -10.14 19.11
N VAL A 224 -6.10 -9.28 18.40
CA VAL A 224 -5.54 -8.43 17.33
C VAL A 224 -4.47 -7.49 17.89
N LYS A 225 -4.70 -6.83 19.03
CA LYS A 225 -3.69 -6.00 19.69
C LYS A 225 -2.45 -6.81 20.06
N ALA A 226 -2.61 -8.04 20.58
CA ALA A 226 -1.50 -8.91 20.93
C ALA A 226 -0.72 -9.38 19.69
N ALA A 227 -1.42 -9.77 18.62
CA ALA A 227 -0.85 -10.19 17.35
C ALA A 227 -0.10 -9.03 16.66
N CYS A 228 -0.68 -7.84 16.67
CA CYS A 228 -0.11 -6.61 16.11
C CYS A 228 1.24 -6.27 16.73
N LYS A 229 1.39 -6.42 18.07
CA LYS A 229 2.67 -6.17 18.77
C LYS A 229 3.82 -7.04 18.26
N VAL A 230 3.52 -8.20 17.67
CA VAL A 230 4.49 -9.19 17.22
C VAL A 230 4.47 -9.39 15.71
N LEU A 231 3.69 -8.60 14.98
CA LEU A 231 3.65 -8.57 13.52
C LEU A 231 5.05 -8.25 12.98
N GLY A 232 5.50 -9.05 12.00
CA GLY A 232 6.86 -8.99 11.45
C GLY A 232 7.92 -9.76 12.27
N SER A 233 7.55 -10.41 13.38
CA SER A 233 8.50 -11.24 14.13
C SER A 233 8.84 -12.53 13.38
N VAL A 234 10.07 -12.63 12.88
CA VAL A 234 10.61 -13.80 12.16
C VAL A 234 10.79 -15.05 13.02
N ASN A 235 10.84 -14.92 14.35
CA ASN A 235 11.06 -16.04 15.27
C ASN A 235 9.76 -16.72 15.70
N ARG A 236 8.61 -16.22 15.27
CA ARG A 236 7.30 -16.77 15.60
C ARG A 236 6.64 -17.39 14.37
N SER A 237 5.89 -18.46 14.59
CA SER A 237 5.07 -19.07 13.53
C SER A 237 3.91 -18.17 13.11
N TYR A 238 3.43 -17.33 14.05
CA TYR A 238 2.31 -16.42 13.87
C TYR A 238 2.76 -14.96 14.12
N PRO A 239 2.10 -13.96 13.49
CA PRO A 239 0.96 -14.09 12.58
C PRO A 239 1.33 -14.85 11.30
N ALA A 240 0.45 -15.73 10.83
CA ALA A 240 0.65 -16.49 9.59
C ALA A 240 -0.06 -15.77 8.46
N ILE A 241 0.38 -15.98 7.23
CA ILE A 241 -0.17 -15.26 6.08
C ILE A 241 -1.44 -15.96 5.64
N TYR A 242 -2.51 -15.19 5.50
CA TYR A 242 -3.77 -15.65 4.97
C TYR A 242 -3.71 -15.67 3.45
N ASN A 243 -4.10 -16.78 2.83
CA ASN A 243 -4.37 -16.84 1.39
C ASN A 243 -5.81 -17.33 1.22
N GLY A 244 -6.68 -16.45 0.76
CA GLY A 244 -8.11 -16.69 0.71
C GLY A 244 -8.86 -15.46 0.18
N PRO A 245 -10.19 -15.53 0.08
CA PRO A 245 -11.04 -14.45 -0.40
C PRO A 245 -10.98 -13.24 0.53
N GLU A 246 -11.34 -12.07 -0.02
CA GLU A 246 -11.27 -10.81 0.71
C GLU A 246 -12.31 -10.72 1.82
N PHE A 247 -12.05 -9.88 2.83
CA PHE A 247 -13.00 -9.48 3.86
C PHE A 247 -13.51 -8.08 3.53
N ASP A 248 -14.50 -7.59 4.29
CA ASP A 248 -15.01 -6.22 4.10
C ASP A 248 -13.94 -5.17 4.44
N VAL A 249 -12.99 -5.51 5.31
CA VAL A 249 -11.81 -4.69 5.58
C VAL A 249 -10.73 -4.98 4.55
N HIS A 250 -10.11 -3.97 3.95
CA HIS A 250 -9.11 -4.18 2.91
C HIS A 250 -7.84 -4.93 3.41
N GLY A 251 -7.37 -5.86 2.59
CA GLY A 251 -6.18 -6.69 2.83
C GLY A 251 -4.83 -5.98 2.66
N PRO A 252 -3.70 -6.70 2.79
CA PRO A 252 -3.55 -8.14 2.92
C PRO A 252 -3.79 -8.59 4.36
N TYR A 253 -4.07 -9.87 4.52
CA TYR A 253 -4.48 -10.43 5.81
C TYR A 253 -3.44 -11.36 6.41
N VAL A 254 -3.47 -11.44 7.74
CA VAL A 254 -2.73 -12.40 8.54
C VAL A 254 -3.65 -13.05 9.55
N THR A 255 -3.34 -14.29 9.91
CA THR A 255 -4.09 -15.09 10.88
C THR A 255 -3.34 -15.17 12.21
N TRP A 256 -4.09 -15.25 13.30
CA TRP A 256 -3.57 -15.49 14.65
C TRP A 256 -4.44 -16.49 15.41
N PRO A 257 -3.87 -17.47 16.13
CA PRO A 257 -4.66 -18.50 16.82
C PRO A 257 -5.47 -17.93 17.98
N ILE A 258 -6.75 -18.28 18.06
CA ILE A 258 -7.63 -17.93 19.18
C ILE A 258 -7.44 -18.97 20.28
N ARG A 259 -6.97 -18.56 21.46
CA ARG A 259 -6.74 -19.45 22.61
C ARG A 259 -7.62 -19.03 23.78
N TYR A 260 -8.32 -19.97 24.39
CA TYR A 260 -9.08 -19.74 25.61
C TYR A 260 -8.17 -19.65 26.85
N GLY A 261 -8.52 -18.77 27.79
CA GLY A 261 -7.85 -18.55 29.08
C GLY A 261 -6.82 -17.40 29.09
N ASP A 262 -6.18 -17.17 30.25
CA ASP A 262 -5.29 -16.03 30.55
C ASP A 262 -4.02 -15.91 29.67
N SER A 263 -3.83 -16.81 28.71
CA SER A 263 -2.61 -16.93 27.90
C SER A 263 -2.62 -16.10 26.59
N ILE A 264 -3.39 -15.00 26.54
CA ILE A 264 -3.53 -14.13 25.35
C ILE A 264 -2.17 -13.63 24.85
N THR A 265 -1.22 -13.35 25.75
CA THR A 265 0.08 -12.76 25.37
C THR A 265 1.14 -13.78 24.97
N GLY A 266 0.90 -15.09 25.17
CA GLY A 266 1.92 -16.12 25.01
C GLY A 266 3.19 -15.92 25.87
N ARG A 267 3.21 -14.90 26.73
CA ARG A 267 4.27 -14.68 27.71
C ARG A 267 3.88 -15.51 28.91
N LYS A 268 4.60 -16.62 29.12
CA LYS A 268 4.48 -17.41 30.34
C LYS A 268 4.81 -16.49 31.50
N ASN A 269 3.82 -15.84 32.12
CA ASN A 269 4.01 -15.32 33.45
C ASN A 269 4.27 -16.54 34.33
N SER A 270 5.41 -16.46 35.01
CA SER A 270 6.20 -17.54 35.58
C SER A 270 5.59 -18.12 36.85
N VAL A 271 4.35 -18.60 36.78
CA VAL A 271 3.90 -19.63 37.71
C VAL A 271 4.37 -20.94 37.07
N LEU A 272 5.35 -21.57 37.73
CA LEU A 272 6.01 -22.82 37.38
C LEU A 272 4.99 -23.95 37.20
N THR A 273 4.27 -23.93 36.09
CA THR A 273 3.57 -25.10 35.58
C THR A 273 4.65 -25.98 34.91
N PRO A 274 4.75 -27.26 35.29
CA PRO A 274 5.83 -28.14 34.85
C PRO A 274 6.01 -28.08 33.33
N SER A 275 7.26 -27.89 32.90
CA SER A 275 7.70 -27.65 31.52
C SER A 275 7.47 -28.81 30.55
N PHE A 276 6.70 -29.82 30.94
CA PHE A 276 6.57 -31.12 30.28
C PHE A 276 5.29 -31.31 29.45
N TYR A 277 4.49 -30.26 29.24
CA TYR A 277 3.35 -30.38 28.33
C TYR A 277 3.80 -30.18 26.87
N PRO A 278 3.60 -31.19 26.00
CA PRO A 278 3.98 -31.12 24.59
C PRO A 278 3.29 -29.95 23.90
N TYR A 279 3.95 -29.39 22.88
CA TYR A 279 3.46 -28.29 22.04
C TYR A 279 1.95 -28.42 21.79
N LYS A 280 1.14 -27.62 22.52
CA LYS A 280 -0.32 -27.63 22.34
C LYS A 280 -0.59 -27.20 20.91
N ALA A 281 -1.20 -28.09 20.14
CA ALA A 281 -1.55 -27.83 18.74
C ALA A 281 -2.31 -26.50 18.65
N PRO A 282 -2.08 -25.69 17.60
CA PRO A 282 -2.87 -24.50 17.38
C PRO A 282 -4.36 -24.87 17.37
N THR A 283 -5.20 -24.02 17.94
CA THR A 283 -6.64 -24.25 18.04
C THR A 283 -7.27 -24.37 16.65
N LYS A 284 -8.50 -24.86 16.55
CA LYS A 284 -9.21 -24.95 15.26
C LYS A 284 -9.62 -23.57 14.70
N PHE A 285 -9.49 -22.50 15.48
CA PHE A 285 -9.92 -21.14 15.10
C PHE A 285 -8.75 -20.17 14.93
N ARG A 286 -8.93 -19.20 14.04
CA ARG A 286 -8.01 -18.06 13.87
C ARG A 286 -8.81 -16.76 13.83
N VAL A 287 -8.27 -15.73 14.45
CA VAL A 287 -8.65 -14.35 14.16
C VAL A 287 -7.90 -13.91 12.91
N VAL A 288 -8.57 -13.20 12.01
CA VAL A 288 -7.99 -12.62 10.80
C VAL A 288 -7.91 -11.11 10.99
N MET A 289 -6.74 -10.54 10.73
CA MET A 289 -6.52 -9.09 10.78
C MET A 289 -5.70 -8.64 9.58
N ASN A 290 -5.81 -7.38 9.20
CA ASN A 290 -4.95 -6.82 8.16
C ASN A 290 -3.63 -6.27 8.75
N ASN A 291 -2.74 -5.78 7.88
CA ASN A 291 -1.46 -5.19 8.29
C ASN A 291 -1.60 -3.87 9.05
N GLU A 292 -2.79 -3.25 9.05
CA GLU A 292 -3.12 -2.06 9.84
C GLU A 292 -3.64 -2.42 11.23
N CYS A 293 -3.60 -3.71 11.59
CA CYS A 293 -4.09 -4.23 12.86
C CYS A 293 -5.58 -3.99 13.06
N MET A 294 -6.36 -4.00 11.97
CA MET A 294 -7.82 -4.00 12.00
C MET A 294 -8.33 -5.45 11.97
N LEU A 295 -9.34 -5.73 12.80
CA LEU A 295 -10.04 -7.02 12.77
C LEU A 295 -10.79 -7.13 11.43
N ALA A 296 -10.52 -8.20 10.69
CA ALA A 296 -11.20 -8.51 9.44
C ALA A 296 -12.26 -9.60 9.60
N GLY A 297 -12.06 -10.53 10.53
CA GLY A 297 -13.05 -11.57 10.85
C GLY A 297 -12.45 -12.75 11.60
N VAL A 298 -13.19 -13.87 11.62
CA VAL A 298 -12.75 -15.14 12.21
C VAL A 298 -12.85 -16.25 11.18
N ILE A 299 -11.88 -17.16 11.17
CA ILE A 299 -11.91 -18.38 10.35
C ILE A 299 -11.74 -19.62 11.21
N ALA A 300 -12.28 -20.74 10.74
CA ALA A 300 -12.26 -22.02 11.41
C ALA A 300 -11.77 -23.13 10.48
N HIS A 301 -11.09 -24.14 11.03
CA HIS A 301 -10.63 -25.30 10.28
C HIS A 301 -11.81 -26.11 9.75
N LEU A 302 -11.83 -26.37 8.44
CA LEU A 302 -12.74 -27.32 7.80
C LEU A 302 -12.10 -28.71 7.65
N GLY A 303 -10.79 -28.75 7.38
CA GLY A 303 -10.02 -29.97 7.13
C GLY A 303 -8.58 -29.85 7.61
N LYS A 304 -7.64 -30.65 7.05
CA LYS A 304 -6.23 -30.66 7.52
C LYS A 304 -5.51 -29.31 7.34
N LYS A 305 -5.82 -28.56 6.28
CA LYS A 305 -5.14 -27.29 5.94
C LYS A 305 -6.08 -26.22 5.36
N THR A 306 -7.37 -26.49 5.32
CA THR A 306 -8.37 -25.59 4.77
C THR A 306 -9.21 -24.97 5.88
N PHE A 307 -9.59 -23.72 5.67
CA PHE A 307 -10.44 -22.96 6.58
C PHE A 307 -11.71 -22.49 5.87
N TYR A 308 -12.70 -22.07 6.65
CA TYR A 308 -13.89 -21.35 6.21
C TYR A 308 -14.08 -20.10 7.08
N LYS A 309 -14.73 -19.06 6.54
CA LYS A 309 -15.09 -17.84 7.27
C LYS A 309 -16.25 -18.13 8.23
N CYS A 310 -16.15 -17.58 9.44
CA CYS A 310 -17.24 -17.59 10.39
C CYS A 310 -18.26 -16.49 10.05
N ARG A 311 -19.50 -16.68 10.51
CA ARG A 311 -20.59 -15.72 10.30
C ARG A 311 -20.61 -14.67 11.41
N ARG A 312 -21.10 -13.48 11.11
CA ARG A 312 -21.42 -12.47 12.14
C ARG A 312 -22.59 -12.93 12.99
N SER A 313 -22.59 -12.64 14.27
CA SER A 313 -23.67 -13.05 15.17
C SER A 313 -24.96 -12.26 14.97
N LYS A 314 -24.85 -11.02 14.51
CA LYS A 314 -25.97 -10.07 14.42
C LYS A 314 -26.90 -10.38 13.25
N ASP A 315 -26.34 -10.65 12.08
CA ASP A 315 -27.09 -10.81 10.82
C ASP A 315 -26.78 -12.12 10.09
N TYR A 316 -25.92 -12.97 10.65
CA TYR A 316 -25.45 -14.22 10.05
C TYR A 316 -24.75 -14.06 8.69
N SER A 317 -24.35 -12.85 8.32
CA SER A 317 -23.59 -12.58 7.10
C SER A 317 -22.16 -13.11 7.22
N ILE A 318 -21.55 -13.40 6.07
CA ILE A 318 -20.13 -13.76 5.96
C ILE A 318 -19.37 -12.49 5.55
N PRO A 319 -18.33 -12.07 6.29
CA PRO A 319 -17.58 -10.87 5.96
C PRO A 319 -16.86 -11.02 4.61
N GLY A 320 -17.02 -10.07 3.69
CA GLY A 320 -16.50 -10.14 2.32
C GLY A 320 -17.10 -11.26 1.49
N GLU A 321 -18.37 -11.58 1.74
CA GLU A 321 -19.20 -12.53 0.99
C GLU A 321 -18.72 -14.00 1.01
N GLU A 322 -19.58 -14.89 0.51
CA GLU A 322 -19.29 -16.30 0.31
C GLU A 322 -18.39 -16.47 -0.92
N SER A 323 -17.41 -17.37 -0.84
CA SER A 323 -16.48 -17.61 -1.93
C SER A 323 -16.04 -19.06 -1.93
N ASP A 324 -15.99 -19.65 -3.13
CA ASP A 324 -15.53 -21.01 -3.35
C ASP A 324 -14.01 -21.17 -3.23
N MET A 325 -13.27 -20.05 -3.11
CA MET A 325 -11.81 -20.09 -3.05
C MET A 325 -11.35 -20.68 -1.70
N PRO A 326 -10.52 -21.74 -1.72
CA PRO A 326 -10.09 -22.38 -0.49
C PRO A 326 -9.22 -21.44 0.34
N ILE A 327 -9.53 -21.36 1.63
CA ILE A 327 -8.75 -20.56 2.58
C ILE A 327 -7.61 -21.40 3.12
N THR A 328 -6.39 -20.87 3.06
CA THR A 328 -5.17 -21.51 3.59
C THR A 328 -4.33 -20.50 4.38
N GLU A 329 -3.40 -21.00 5.21
CA GLU A 329 -2.42 -20.16 5.91
C GLU A 329 -0.98 -20.62 5.61
N THR A 330 -0.07 -19.66 5.42
CA THR A 330 1.36 -19.90 5.22
C THR A 330 2.14 -19.38 6.43
N THR A 331 2.74 -20.27 7.22
CA THR A 331 3.52 -19.84 8.39
C THR A 331 4.95 -19.46 8.02
N ASN A 332 5.61 -18.69 8.88
CA ASN A 332 7.04 -18.38 8.72
C ASN A 332 7.94 -19.64 8.72
N LYS A 333 7.48 -20.75 9.32
CA LYS A 333 8.23 -22.01 9.31
C LYS A 333 8.17 -22.69 7.94
N ASP A 334 7.02 -22.62 7.28
CA ASP A 334 6.84 -23.21 5.95
C ASP A 334 7.72 -22.51 4.91
N ARG A 335 7.91 -21.19 5.05
CA ARG A 335 8.80 -20.37 4.20
C ARG A 335 10.30 -20.66 4.33
N ARG A 336 10.72 -21.40 5.36
CA ARG A 336 12.14 -21.74 5.60
C ARG A 336 12.54 -23.09 5.01
N LYS A 337 11.55 -23.93 4.68
CA LYS A 337 11.77 -25.14 3.89
C LYS A 337 11.82 -24.75 2.42
#